data_AF-A0ABD2MKK6-F1
#
_entry.id   AF-A0ABD2MKK6-F1
#
_cell.length_a   1.000
_cell.length_b   1.000
_cell.length_c   1.000
_cell.angle_alpha   90.00
_cell.angle_beta   90.00
_cell.angle_gamma   90.00
#
_symmetry.space_group_name_H-M   'P 1'
#
loop_
_entity.id
_entity.type
_entity.pdbx_description
1 polymer ?
#
loop_
_entity_poly.entity_id
_entity_poly.type
_entity_poly.pdbx_seq_one_letter_code
_entity_poly.pdbx_strand_id
1 'polypeptide(L)'
;MEAGDDITECIEDRTLVIANHQSTGDVPLLMATFNTRKQILPNIMWIMDNVFKYTNFGIVSVMHQDFFILSGRKLREKSLLSLASHIYKSYIPLKRKWMILFPEGGFLRKRKATSQQYAIKNNLPHLEHVTVPRVGALHTIMDCLNPEKAAANNNSTIGDRSVQKLEWILDITIAYPKGDPIDLAAIVFGNRTPCKTLMFYRLYPMSQVPQDSDSLSKWLLDRWVEKENMLEVFYETGQFPLDENSNLPTPVVQDPMRFLILHLLFIASTYFHIQVFAAAYHYCSYLIY
;
A
#
# COMPACT_ATOMS: atom_id res chain seq x y z
N MET A 1 -14.50 -6.70 -4.17
CA MET A 1 -14.36 -7.42 -5.45
C MET A 1 -13.05 -7.00 -6.07
N GLU A 2 -12.41 -7.89 -6.80
CA GLU A 2 -11.21 -7.61 -7.59
C GLU A 2 -11.54 -7.76 -9.08
N ALA A 3 -10.96 -6.91 -9.94
CA ALA A 3 -11.20 -6.89 -11.38
C ALA A 3 -9.96 -6.34 -12.11
N GLY A 4 -9.91 -6.49 -13.43
CA GLY A 4 -8.80 -6.00 -14.26
C GLY A 4 -7.76 -7.07 -14.56
N ASP A 5 -6.48 -6.68 -14.59
CA ASP A 5 -5.37 -7.56 -15.00
C ASP A 5 -5.13 -8.71 -14.01
N ASP A 6 -4.63 -9.84 -14.52
CA ASP A 6 -4.23 -10.97 -13.67
C ASP A 6 -2.89 -10.69 -12.98
N ILE A 7 -2.92 -10.57 -11.65
CA ILE A 7 -1.73 -10.32 -10.84
C ILE A 7 -0.91 -11.59 -10.55
N THR A 8 -1.33 -12.77 -11.03
CA THR A 8 -0.62 -14.05 -10.80
C THR A 8 0.82 -14.00 -11.33
N GLU A 9 1.05 -13.28 -12.42
CA GLU A 9 2.36 -13.13 -13.04
C GLU A 9 3.38 -12.42 -12.13
N CYS A 10 2.93 -11.55 -11.23
CA CYS A 10 3.84 -10.72 -10.41
C CYS A 10 3.95 -11.17 -8.94
N ILE A 11 3.30 -12.28 -8.54
CA ILE A 11 3.27 -12.77 -7.14
C ILE A 11 4.68 -13.06 -6.60
N GLU A 12 5.49 -13.76 -7.39
CA GLU A 12 6.83 -14.21 -7.00
C GLU A 12 7.92 -13.17 -7.29
N ASP A 13 7.57 -12.13 -8.03
CA ASP A 13 8.48 -11.08 -8.48
C ASP A 13 8.43 -9.85 -7.58
N ARG A 14 9.44 -8.98 -7.72
CA ARG A 14 9.43 -7.70 -7.02
C ARG A 14 8.44 -6.75 -7.68
N THR A 15 7.44 -6.36 -6.91
CA THR A 15 6.28 -5.59 -7.38
C THR A 15 6.06 -4.37 -6.49
N LEU A 16 6.04 -3.19 -7.13
CA LEU A 16 5.66 -1.96 -6.47
C LEU A 16 4.17 -1.72 -6.70
N VAL A 17 3.40 -1.75 -5.63
CA VAL A 17 1.98 -1.44 -5.64
C VAL A 17 1.80 0.07 -5.49
N ILE A 18 1.09 0.69 -6.42
CA ILE A 18 0.64 2.08 -6.31
C ILE A 18 -0.88 2.12 -6.25
N ALA A 19 -1.45 2.91 -5.34
CA ALA A 19 -2.90 3.01 -5.18
C ALA A 19 -3.38 4.45 -4.98
N ASN A 20 -4.62 4.75 -5.39
CA ASN A 20 -5.31 5.97 -4.96
C ASN A 20 -5.64 5.87 -3.46
N HIS A 21 -5.81 7.01 -2.80
CA HIS A 21 -5.99 7.05 -1.35
C HIS A 21 -7.23 7.83 -0.93
N GLN A 22 -8.34 7.14 -0.76
CA GLN A 22 -9.64 7.69 -0.41
C GLN A 22 -9.79 7.89 1.10
N SER A 23 -9.40 6.90 1.90
CA SER A 23 -9.77 6.84 3.32
C SER A 23 -8.82 6.02 4.20
N THR A 24 -9.11 6.01 5.51
CA THR A 24 -8.42 5.14 6.46
C THR A 24 -8.77 3.65 6.29
N GLY A 25 -9.86 3.31 5.56
CA GLY A 25 -10.25 1.94 5.28
C GLY A 25 -9.46 1.28 4.15
N ASP A 26 -8.75 2.05 3.32
CA ASP A 26 -8.04 1.55 2.15
C ASP A 26 -6.96 0.51 2.53
N VAL A 27 -6.21 0.77 3.61
CA VAL A 27 -5.14 -0.11 4.09
C VAL A 27 -5.69 -1.45 4.61
N PRO A 28 -6.67 -1.49 5.53
CA PRO A 28 -7.34 -2.74 5.90
C PRO A 28 -7.94 -3.48 4.71
N LEU A 29 -8.51 -2.75 3.74
CA LEU A 29 -9.09 -3.37 2.55
C LEU A 29 -8.02 -4.04 1.69
N LEU A 30 -6.87 -3.39 1.44
CA LEU A 30 -5.74 -3.99 0.74
C LEU A 30 -5.20 -5.22 1.47
N MET A 31 -5.09 -5.16 2.80
CA MET A 31 -4.69 -6.32 3.60
C MET A 31 -5.66 -7.47 3.46
N ALA A 32 -6.97 -7.21 3.55
CA ALA A 32 -7.99 -8.23 3.38
C ALA A 32 -7.89 -8.86 2.00
N THR A 33 -7.74 -8.05 0.95
CA THR A 33 -7.62 -8.55 -0.42
C THR A 33 -6.38 -9.42 -0.62
N PHE A 34 -5.20 -8.95 -0.19
CA PHE A 34 -3.97 -9.71 -0.34
C PHE A 34 -3.84 -10.91 0.61
N ASN A 35 -4.58 -10.95 1.73
CA ASN A 35 -4.56 -12.08 2.65
C ASN A 35 -5.05 -13.40 2.02
N THR A 36 -5.84 -13.32 0.95
CA THR A 36 -6.29 -14.47 0.15
C THR A 36 -5.12 -15.18 -0.55
N ARG A 37 -4.02 -14.46 -0.81
CA ARG A 37 -2.82 -14.93 -1.52
C ARG A 37 -1.68 -15.08 -0.50
N LYS A 38 -1.34 -16.33 -0.14
CA LYS A 38 -0.43 -16.66 0.97
C LYS A 38 0.97 -16.05 0.84
N GLN A 39 1.42 -15.77 -0.38
CA GLN A 39 2.76 -15.27 -0.69
C GLN A 39 2.90 -13.75 -0.55
N ILE A 40 1.80 -12.99 -0.60
CA ILE A 40 1.88 -11.52 -0.69
C ILE A 40 2.07 -10.90 0.70
N LEU A 41 1.12 -11.13 1.62
CA LEU A 41 1.05 -10.39 2.88
C LEU A 41 2.31 -10.52 3.77
N PRO A 42 2.98 -11.69 3.88
CA PRO A 42 4.22 -11.80 4.65
C PRO A 42 5.43 -11.08 4.03
N ASN A 43 5.36 -10.76 2.73
CA ASN A 43 6.48 -10.22 1.95
C ASN A 43 6.29 -8.76 1.55
N ILE A 44 5.30 -8.09 2.15
CA ILE A 44 4.89 -6.73 1.79
C ILE A 44 5.47 -5.68 2.73
N MET A 45 6.20 -4.70 2.21
CA MET A 45 6.63 -3.55 2.98
C MET A 45 5.63 -2.40 2.85
N TRP A 46 5.13 -1.91 3.97
CA TRP A 46 4.27 -0.74 3.99
C TRP A 46 5.09 0.55 4.09
N ILE A 47 4.70 1.57 3.30
CA ILE A 47 5.16 2.95 3.47
C ILE A 47 4.05 3.75 4.12
N MET A 48 4.26 4.19 5.36
CA MET A 48 3.21 4.76 6.21
C MET A 48 3.66 6.04 6.88
N ASP A 49 2.72 6.92 7.23
CA ASP A 49 3.03 8.09 8.05
C ASP A 49 3.55 7.69 9.44
N ASN A 50 4.56 8.40 9.95
CA ASN A 50 5.15 8.15 11.26
C ASN A 50 4.15 8.18 12.44
N VAL A 51 3.00 8.87 12.31
CA VAL A 51 1.93 8.84 13.31
C VAL A 51 1.40 7.42 13.54
N PHE A 52 1.40 6.56 12.53
CA PHE A 52 0.90 5.19 12.67
C PHE A 52 1.75 4.33 13.60
N LYS A 53 3.01 4.71 13.88
CA LYS A 53 3.91 4.02 14.81
C LYS A 53 3.30 3.88 16.22
N TYR A 54 2.42 4.80 16.61
CA TYR A 54 1.77 4.82 17.93
C TYR A 54 0.45 4.04 17.99
N THR A 55 0.12 3.29 16.93
CA THR A 55 -1.09 2.45 16.88
C THR A 55 -0.73 0.98 17.07
N ASN A 56 -1.71 0.13 17.38
CA ASN A 56 -1.50 -1.33 17.42
C ASN A 56 -0.91 -1.87 16.11
N PHE A 57 -1.39 -1.33 14.99
CA PHE A 57 -0.83 -1.63 13.67
C PHE A 57 0.63 -1.17 13.55
N GLY A 58 0.97 -0.01 14.12
CA GLY A 58 2.34 0.50 14.19
C GLY A 58 3.32 -0.43 14.90
N ILE A 59 2.90 -1.04 16.01
CA ILE A 59 3.73 -2.00 16.76
C ILE A 59 4.06 -3.20 15.87
N VAL A 60 3.06 -3.76 15.18
CA VAL A 60 3.25 -4.86 14.23
C VAL A 60 4.16 -4.42 13.09
N SER A 61 3.94 -3.24 12.52
CA SER A 61 4.76 -2.68 11.44
C SER A 61 6.22 -2.43 11.84
N VAL A 62 6.49 -2.05 13.10
CA VAL A 62 7.87 -1.91 13.60
C VAL A 62 8.57 -3.27 13.67
N MET A 63 7.90 -4.31 14.19
CA MET A 63 8.47 -5.67 14.20
C MET A 63 8.63 -6.21 12.78
N HIS A 64 7.67 -5.90 11.92
CA HIS A 64 7.72 -6.17 10.49
C HIS A 64 8.71 -5.26 9.76
N GLN A 65 9.47 -4.36 10.39
CA GLN A 65 10.42 -3.46 9.71
C GLN A 65 9.84 -2.72 8.49
N ASP A 66 8.59 -2.26 8.59
CA ASP A 66 7.97 -1.37 7.62
C ASP A 66 8.60 0.03 7.66
N PHE A 67 8.37 0.83 6.61
CA PHE A 67 8.96 2.16 6.51
C PHE A 67 7.99 3.26 6.96
N PHE A 68 8.44 4.08 7.90
CA PHE A 68 7.67 5.22 8.41
C PHE A 68 8.20 6.53 7.82
N ILE A 69 7.38 7.19 7.00
CA ILE A 69 7.69 8.48 6.39
C ILE A 69 7.39 9.64 7.34
N LEU A 70 8.28 10.63 7.37
CA LEU A 70 8.05 11.88 8.08
C LEU A 70 7.30 12.85 7.17
N SER A 71 6.05 13.16 7.53
CA SER A 71 5.26 14.15 6.80
C SER A 71 5.78 15.57 7.02
N GLY A 72 5.91 16.33 5.93
CA GLY A 72 6.23 17.76 5.95
C GLY A 72 7.10 18.21 4.78
N ARG A 73 6.92 19.46 4.32
CA ARG A 73 7.69 19.99 3.17
C ARG A 73 9.19 20.04 3.46
N LYS A 74 9.58 20.51 4.65
CA LYS A 74 10.98 20.66 5.07
C LYS A 74 11.72 19.33 5.27
N LEU A 75 10.99 18.24 5.49
CA LEU A 75 11.56 16.91 5.78
C LEU A 75 11.52 15.98 4.57
N ARG A 76 11.08 16.46 3.40
CA ARG A 76 10.86 15.62 2.21
C ARG A 76 12.14 14.95 1.74
N GLU A 77 13.21 15.72 1.52
CA GLU A 77 14.49 15.18 1.05
C GLU A 77 15.08 14.17 2.04
N LYS A 78 15.09 14.53 3.33
CA LYS A 78 15.51 13.62 4.41
C LYS A 78 14.69 12.32 4.42
N SER A 79 13.38 12.41 4.15
CA SER A 79 12.50 11.24 4.08
C SER A 79 12.81 10.34 2.88
N LEU A 80 13.13 10.92 1.72
CA LEU A 80 13.54 10.14 0.53
C LEU A 80 14.90 9.46 0.75
N LEU A 81 15.87 10.14 1.35
CA LEU A 81 17.14 9.53 1.74
C LEU A 81 16.95 8.41 2.77
N SER A 82 16.04 8.61 3.73
CA SER A 82 15.69 7.59 4.71
C SER A 82 15.02 6.38 4.05
N LEU A 83 14.16 6.60 3.05
CA LEU A 83 13.52 5.54 2.27
C LEU A 83 14.58 4.72 1.53
N ALA A 84 15.48 5.39 0.80
CA ALA A 84 16.58 4.71 0.08
C ALA A 84 17.42 3.86 1.04
N SER A 85 17.83 4.43 2.18
CA SER A 85 18.59 3.72 3.21
C SER A 85 17.84 2.49 3.75
N HIS A 86 16.53 2.61 4.00
CA HIS A 86 15.70 1.51 4.48
C HIS A 86 15.52 0.41 3.44
N ILE A 87 15.46 0.75 2.14
CA ILE A 87 15.41 -0.24 1.06
C ILE A 87 16.66 -1.14 1.12
N TYR A 88 17.85 -0.55 1.23
CA TYR A 88 19.09 -1.33 1.29
C TYR A 88 19.29 -2.09 2.60
N LYS A 89 18.83 -1.55 3.73
CA LYS A 89 19.07 -2.16 5.06
C LYS A 89 18.03 -3.19 5.46
N SER A 90 16.80 -3.06 4.98
CA SER A 90 15.66 -3.86 5.45
C SER A 90 14.96 -4.57 4.30
N TYR A 91 14.50 -3.85 3.27
CA TYR A 91 13.70 -4.43 2.19
C TYR A 91 14.46 -5.51 1.40
N ILE A 92 15.67 -5.19 0.93
CA ILE A 92 16.50 -6.12 0.15
C ILE A 92 16.98 -7.31 1.00
N PRO A 93 17.57 -7.12 2.20
CA PRO A 93 18.08 -8.24 3.00
C PRO A 93 16.98 -9.20 3.48
N LEU A 94 15.77 -8.69 3.73
CA LEU A 94 14.61 -9.52 4.09
C LEU A 94 13.96 -10.19 2.88
N LYS A 95 14.52 -10.02 1.67
CA LYS A 95 14.04 -10.60 0.41
C LYS A 95 12.57 -10.29 0.15
N ARG A 96 12.12 -9.11 0.56
CA ARG A 96 10.75 -8.67 0.31
C ARG A 96 10.49 -8.54 -1.17
N LYS A 97 9.25 -8.85 -1.52
CA LYS A 97 8.78 -8.89 -2.90
C LYS A 97 7.84 -7.73 -3.19
N TRP A 98 7.05 -7.30 -2.21
CA TRP A 98 6.01 -6.31 -2.42
C TRP A 98 6.27 -5.04 -1.63
N MET A 99 5.95 -3.90 -2.21
CA MET A 99 5.97 -2.60 -1.52
C MET A 99 4.71 -1.82 -1.87
N ILE A 100 4.04 -1.22 -0.88
CA ILE A 100 2.87 -0.37 -1.14
C ILE A 100 3.22 1.10 -1.00
N LEU A 101 2.84 1.88 -2.00
CA LEU A 101 2.94 3.33 -2.05
C LEU A 101 1.58 3.95 -2.39
N PHE A 102 1.25 5.05 -1.70
CA PHE A 102 0.13 5.92 -2.05
C PHE A 102 0.68 7.26 -2.56
N PRO A 103 0.85 7.45 -3.89
CA PRO A 103 1.49 8.64 -4.45
C PRO A 103 0.78 9.97 -4.13
N GLU A 104 -0.50 9.95 -3.78
CA GLU A 104 -1.26 11.11 -3.29
C GLU A 104 -0.63 11.74 -2.02
N GLY A 105 0.03 10.89 -1.21
CA GLY A 105 0.71 11.28 0.02
C GLY A 105 -0.26 11.76 1.10
N GLY A 106 -1.49 11.24 1.11
CA GLY A 106 -2.53 11.48 2.12
C GLY A 106 -3.93 11.25 1.57
N PHE A 107 -4.92 11.13 2.45
CA PHE A 107 -6.32 10.90 2.07
C PHE A 107 -6.89 12.03 1.21
N LEU A 108 -7.68 11.68 0.19
CA LEU A 108 -8.38 12.58 -0.72
C LEU A 108 -9.06 13.74 0.02
N ARG A 109 -9.89 13.43 1.02
CA ARG A 109 -10.64 14.44 1.80
C ARG A 109 -9.76 15.54 2.41
N LYS A 110 -8.51 15.23 2.77
CA LYS A 110 -7.57 16.19 3.38
C LYS A 110 -6.76 16.94 2.33
N ARG A 111 -6.63 16.39 1.13
CA ARG A 111 -5.65 16.84 0.13
C ARG A 111 -6.29 17.49 -1.10
N LYS A 112 -7.56 17.20 -1.39
CA LYS A 112 -8.31 17.66 -2.56
C LYS A 112 -8.14 19.15 -2.83
N ALA A 113 -8.56 20.02 -1.91
CA ALA A 113 -8.47 21.48 -2.09
C ALA A 113 -7.03 21.96 -2.40
N THR A 114 -6.04 21.47 -1.65
CA THR A 114 -4.63 21.84 -1.88
C THR A 114 -4.08 21.30 -3.19
N SER A 115 -4.57 20.13 -3.62
CA SER A 115 -4.21 19.49 -4.89
C SER A 115 -4.77 20.26 -6.07
N GLN A 116 -6.04 20.68 -6.00
CA GLN A 116 -6.69 21.48 -7.04
C GLN A 116 -6.01 22.84 -7.23
N GLN A 117 -5.66 23.52 -6.12
CA GLN A 117 -4.87 24.74 -6.19
C GLN A 117 -3.50 24.53 -6.85
N TYR A 118 -2.84 23.40 -6.54
CA TYR A 118 -1.58 23.03 -7.19
C TYR A 118 -1.78 22.75 -8.68
N ALA A 119 -2.84 22.04 -9.07
CA ALA A 119 -3.15 21.74 -10.46
C ALA A 119 -3.36 23.02 -11.27
N ILE A 120 -4.19 23.94 -10.78
CA ILE A 120 -4.44 25.25 -11.42
C ILE A 120 -3.14 26.03 -11.58
N LYS A 121 -2.31 26.10 -10.53
CA LYS A 121 -1.04 26.85 -10.57
C LYS A 121 -0.04 26.30 -11.59
N ASN A 122 -0.08 24.99 -11.85
CA ASN A 122 0.88 24.31 -12.72
C ASN A 122 0.26 23.88 -14.06
N ASN A 123 -0.94 24.38 -14.41
CA ASN A 123 -1.68 24.02 -15.62
C ASN A 123 -1.85 22.49 -15.80
N LEU A 124 -2.13 21.79 -14.70
CA LEU A 124 -2.42 20.35 -14.70
C LEU A 124 -3.94 20.12 -14.79
N PRO A 125 -4.38 18.91 -15.22
CA PRO A 125 -5.79 18.55 -15.24
C PRO A 125 -6.46 18.74 -13.87
N HIS A 126 -7.73 19.15 -13.89
CA HIS A 126 -8.57 19.17 -12.70
C HIS A 126 -8.94 17.73 -12.33
N LEU A 127 -8.67 17.33 -11.09
CA LEU A 127 -8.98 16.00 -10.56
C LEU A 127 -9.90 16.17 -9.34
N GLU A 128 -11.04 15.48 -9.36
CA GLU A 128 -12.12 15.57 -8.38
C GLU A 128 -12.14 14.34 -7.44
N HIS A 129 -11.88 13.15 -7.99
CA HIS A 129 -11.94 11.85 -7.30
C HIS A 129 -10.57 11.32 -6.85
N VAL A 130 -9.48 11.90 -7.36
CA VAL A 130 -8.11 11.66 -6.90
C VAL A 130 -7.35 12.98 -6.69
N THR A 131 -6.15 12.91 -6.11
CA THR A 131 -5.24 14.05 -6.03
C THR A 131 -4.02 13.88 -6.91
N VAL A 132 -3.42 15.00 -7.34
CA VAL A 132 -2.22 15.01 -8.18
C VAL A 132 -1.11 14.22 -7.49
N PRO A 133 -0.59 13.16 -8.12
CA PRO A 133 0.35 12.24 -7.49
C PRO A 133 1.74 12.87 -7.34
N ARG A 134 2.51 12.37 -6.37
CA ARG A 134 3.88 12.78 -6.10
C ARG A 134 4.86 11.70 -6.55
N VAL A 135 5.76 12.06 -7.46
CA VAL A 135 6.73 11.13 -8.06
C VAL A 135 7.90 10.75 -7.15
N GLY A 136 8.24 11.58 -6.13
CA GLY A 136 9.53 11.46 -5.43
C GLY A 136 9.81 10.08 -4.82
N ALA A 137 8.85 9.49 -4.11
CA ALA A 137 9.02 8.16 -3.53
C ALA A 137 9.11 7.06 -4.60
N LEU A 138 8.28 7.15 -5.65
CA LEU A 138 8.31 6.22 -6.79
C LEU A 138 9.69 6.22 -7.46
N HIS A 139 10.20 7.41 -7.80
CA HIS A 139 11.53 7.58 -8.40
C HIS A 139 12.63 7.02 -7.49
N THR A 140 12.60 7.31 -6.19
CA THR A 140 13.60 6.78 -5.23
C THR A 140 13.57 5.24 -5.18
N ILE A 141 12.39 4.62 -5.19
CA ILE A 141 12.25 3.15 -5.17
C ILE A 141 12.80 2.56 -6.46
N MET A 142 12.40 3.11 -7.62
CA MET A 142 12.89 2.67 -8.92
C MET A 142 14.41 2.78 -9.04
N ASP A 143 14.98 3.90 -8.59
CA ASP A 143 16.43 4.10 -8.56
C ASP A 143 17.17 3.08 -7.70
N CYS A 144 16.66 2.79 -6.50
CA CYS A 144 17.29 1.85 -5.58
C CYS A 144 17.22 0.40 -6.06
N LEU A 145 16.19 0.08 -6.85
CA LEU A 145 15.94 -1.27 -7.38
C LEU A 145 16.33 -1.41 -8.85
N ASN A 146 17.08 -0.45 -9.40
CA ASN A 146 17.63 -0.51 -10.74
C ASN A 146 19.01 -1.22 -10.71
N PRO A 147 19.16 -2.38 -11.38
CA PRO A 147 20.41 -3.15 -11.38
C PRO A 147 21.62 -2.39 -11.92
N GLU A 148 21.43 -1.49 -12.89
CA GLU A 148 22.52 -0.72 -13.51
C GLU A 148 23.10 0.30 -12.52
N LYS A 149 22.22 0.96 -11.76
CA LYS A 149 22.63 1.93 -10.72
C LYS A 149 23.20 1.23 -9.48
N ALA A 150 22.70 0.05 -9.14
CA ALA A 150 23.24 -0.77 -8.05
C ALA A 150 24.69 -1.22 -8.31
N ALA A 151 25.06 -1.47 -9.58
CA ALA A 151 26.41 -1.87 -9.97
C ALA A 151 27.46 -0.75 -9.81
N ALA A 152 27.05 0.52 -9.84
CA ALA A 152 27.95 1.67 -9.67
C ALA A 152 28.32 1.92 -8.20
N ASN A 153 27.52 1.44 -7.25
CA ASN A 153 27.65 1.78 -5.84
C ASN A 153 28.26 0.67 -4.96
N ASN A 154 28.44 -0.59 -5.43
CA ASN A 154 29.03 -1.69 -4.64
C ASN A 154 29.65 -2.81 -5.51
N ASN A 155 30.60 -3.58 -4.94
CA ASN A 155 31.22 -4.81 -5.47
C ASN A 155 30.24 -6.00 -5.59
N SER A 156 29.02 -5.78 -6.09
CA SER A 156 27.95 -6.77 -6.16
C SER A 156 28.21 -7.77 -7.28
N THR A 157 28.27 -9.07 -6.95
CA THR A 157 28.39 -10.16 -7.92
C THR A 157 27.14 -10.26 -8.81
N ILE A 158 27.27 -10.83 -10.00
CA ILE A 158 26.19 -10.89 -11.01
C ILE A 158 24.91 -11.57 -10.46
N GLY A 159 25.04 -12.54 -9.54
CA GLY A 159 23.90 -13.22 -8.91
C GLY A 159 23.03 -12.31 -8.04
N ASP A 160 23.63 -11.37 -7.31
CA ASP A 160 22.94 -10.45 -6.40
C ASP A 160 22.12 -9.38 -7.16
N ARG A 161 22.49 -9.11 -8.43
CA ARG A 161 21.84 -8.10 -9.29
C ARG A 161 20.43 -8.54 -9.74
N SER A 162 20.26 -9.82 -10.07
CA SER A 162 18.95 -10.38 -10.44
C SER A 162 17.96 -10.34 -9.27
N VAL A 163 18.47 -10.48 -8.04
CA VAL A 163 17.65 -10.49 -6.81
C VAL A 163 17.13 -9.10 -6.47
N GLN A 164 17.76 -8.03 -6.96
CA GLN A 164 17.46 -6.65 -6.57
C GLN A 164 16.48 -5.94 -7.50
N LYS A 165 16.29 -6.45 -8.72
CA LYS A 165 15.51 -5.80 -9.79
C LYS A 165 14.03 -5.68 -9.43
N LEU A 166 13.45 -4.50 -9.62
CA LEU A 166 12.00 -4.32 -9.68
C LEU A 166 11.50 -4.79 -11.04
N GLU A 167 10.48 -5.65 -11.07
CA GLU A 167 9.96 -6.25 -12.31
C GLU A 167 8.60 -5.68 -12.72
N TRP A 168 7.77 -5.32 -11.73
CA TRP A 168 6.39 -4.90 -11.97
C TRP A 168 5.97 -3.66 -11.17
N ILE A 169 5.07 -2.87 -11.75
CA ILE A 169 4.22 -1.93 -11.03
C ILE A 169 2.78 -2.43 -11.11
N LEU A 170 2.18 -2.68 -9.95
CA LEU A 170 0.75 -2.98 -9.83
C LEU A 170 0.01 -1.71 -9.46
N ASP A 171 -0.73 -1.15 -10.41
CA ASP A 171 -1.57 0.01 -10.21
C ASP A 171 -2.99 -0.39 -9.79
N ILE A 172 -3.40 0.02 -8.59
CA ILE A 172 -4.70 -0.31 -8.00
C ILE A 172 -5.58 0.93 -7.94
N THR A 173 -6.80 0.79 -8.47
CA THR A 173 -7.88 1.76 -8.28
C THR A 173 -8.90 1.19 -7.30
N ILE A 174 -8.94 1.79 -6.11
CA ILE A 174 -9.88 1.47 -5.05
C ILE A 174 -11.10 2.38 -5.22
N ALA A 175 -12.25 1.78 -5.47
CA ALA A 175 -13.51 2.49 -5.64
C ALA A 175 -14.55 2.07 -4.61
N TYR A 176 -15.14 3.09 -3.98
CA TYR A 176 -16.22 2.94 -3.01
C TYR A 176 -17.54 3.35 -3.64
N PRO A 177 -18.64 2.61 -3.44
CA PRO A 177 -19.93 2.99 -4.01
C PRO A 177 -20.31 4.44 -3.69
N LYS A 178 -20.76 5.19 -4.71
CA LYS A 178 -21.18 6.60 -4.59
C LYS A 178 -20.09 7.56 -4.09
N GLY A 179 -18.81 7.20 -4.19
CA GLY A 179 -17.71 8.02 -3.67
C GLY A 179 -17.75 8.21 -2.15
N ASP A 180 -18.39 7.31 -1.42
CA ASP A 180 -18.50 7.36 0.04
C ASP A 180 -17.57 6.31 0.67
N PRO A 181 -16.30 6.65 0.99
CA PRO A 181 -15.33 5.66 1.41
C PRO A 181 -15.48 5.24 2.87
N ILE A 182 -15.13 3.99 3.17
CA ILE A 182 -15.26 3.42 4.52
C ILE A 182 -14.10 3.91 5.38
N ASP A 183 -14.38 4.43 6.58
CA ASP A 183 -13.33 4.75 7.54
C ASP A 183 -13.07 3.63 8.54
N LEU A 184 -11.93 3.73 9.22
CA LEU A 184 -11.51 2.75 10.22
C LEU A 184 -12.51 2.60 11.39
N ALA A 185 -13.24 3.67 11.75
CA ALA A 185 -14.24 3.60 12.81
C ALA A 185 -15.43 2.72 12.37
N ALA A 186 -15.91 2.90 11.14
CA ALA A 186 -16.95 2.05 10.56
C ALA A 186 -16.54 0.58 10.47
N ILE A 187 -15.28 0.29 10.15
CA ILE A 187 -14.74 -1.08 10.14
C ILE A 187 -14.74 -1.67 11.55
N VAL A 188 -14.25 -0.93 12.55
CA VAL A 188 -14.11 -1.43 13.92
C VAL A 188 -15.47 -1.60 14.61
N PHE A 189 -16.39 -0.65 14.44
CA PHE A 189 -17.68 -0.67 15.14
C PHE A 189 -18.80 -1.34 14.34
N GLY A 190 -18.60 -1.61 13.05
CA GLY A 190 -19.64 -2.21 12.20
C GLY A 190 -20.91 -1.35 12.06
N ASN A 191 -20.79 -0.03 12.22
CA ASN A 191 -21.93 0.89 12.28
C ASN A 191 -22.45 1.33 10.90
N ARG A 192 -21.81 0.90 9.82
CA ARG A 192 -22.14 1.26 8.45
C ARG A 192 -22.77 0.08 7.72
N THR A 193 -23.70 0.36 6.82
CA THR A 193 -24.30 -0.66 5.96
C THR A 193 -23.24 -1.34 5.08
N PRO A 194 -23.35 -2.67 4.84
CA PRO A 194 -22.44 -3.36 3.94
C PRO A 194 -22.44 -2.71 2.55
N CYS A 195 -21.25 -2.50 1.99
CA CYS A 195 -21.10 -1.96 0.65
C CYS A 195 -20.11 -2.78 -0.16
N LYS A 196 -20.30 -2.79 -1.48
CA LYS A 196 -19.44 -3.53 -2.41
C LYS A 196 -18.31 -2.61 -2.88
N THR A 197 -17.16 -2.71 -2.23
CA THR A 197 -15.94 -2.04 -2.68
C THR A 197 -15.30 -2.83 -3.82
N LEU A 198 -14.70 -2.13 -4.78
CA LEU A 198 -14.04 -2.76 -5.93
C LEU A 198 -12.59 -2.27 -6.02
N MET A 199 -11.70 -3.23 -6.28
CA MET A 199 -10.29 -3.00 -6.56
C MET A 199 -10.03 -3.36 -8.01
N PHE A 200 -9.71 -2.37 -8.83
CA PHE A 200 -9.36 -2.57 -10.22
C PHE A 200 -7.83 -2.58 -10.37
N TYR A 201 -7.30 -3.60 -11.03
CA TYR A 201 -5.87 -3.83 -11.20
C TYR A 201 -5.42 -3.51 -12.62
N ARG A 202 -4.30 -2.81 -12.70
CA ARG A 202 -3.49 -2.72 -13.92
C ARG A 202 -2.05 -3.09 -13.64
N LEU A 203 -1.50 -3.97 -14.46
CA LEU A 203 -0.18 -4.51 -14.26
C LEU A 203 0.76 -4.00 -15.37
N TYR A 204 1.84 -3.34 -14.95
CA TYR A 204 2.82 -2.78 -15.86
C TYR A 204 4.18 -3.46 -15.64
N PRO A 205 4.75 -4.14 -16.65
CA PRO A 205 6.14 -4.57 -16.57
C PRO A 205 7.05 -3.34 -16.59
N MET A 206 8.17 -3.40 -15.88
CA MET A 206 9.10 -2.26 -15.80
C MET A 206 9.67 -1.83 -17.16
N SER A 207 9.59 -2.67 -18.20
CA SER A 207 9.93 -2.28 -19.58
C SER A 207 9.01 -1.21 -20.18
N GLN A 208 7.78 -1.08 -19.67
CA GLN A 208 6.80 -0.07 -20.10
C GLN A 208 6.84 1.21 -19.25
N VAL A 209 7.62 1.22 -18.17
CA VAL A 209 7.66 2.33 -17.21
C VAL A 209 8.91 3.19 -17.49
N PRO A 210 8.75 4.48 -17.80
CA PRO A 210 9.89 5.35 -18.07
C PRO A 210 10.78 5.53 -16.84
N GLN A 211 12.09 5.63 -17.06
CA GLN A 211 13.10 5.73 -15.99
C GLN A 211 13.55 7.17 -15.73
N ASP A 212 13.32 8.08 -16.68
CA ASP A 212 13.67 9.49 -16.54
C ASP A 212 12.63 10.24 -15.69
N SER A 213 13.08 11.20 -14.89
CA SER A 213 12.25 11.90 -13.89
C SER A 213 11.01 12.57 -14.48
N ASP A 214 11.16 13.24 -15.64
CA ASP A 214 10.08 14.01 -16.23
C ASP A 214 9.04 13.11 -16.90
N SER A 215 9.46 12.11 -17.69
CA SER A 215 8.53 11.16 -18.28
C SER A 215 7.89 10.24 -17.24
N LEU A 216 8.59 9.90 -16.14
CA LEU A 216 7.99 9.19 -15.01
C LEU A 216 6.92 10.02 -14.30
N SER A 217 7.17 11.32 -14.12
CA SER A 217 6.18 12.24 -13.55
C SER A 217 4.95 12.33 -14.44
N LYS A 218 5.14 12.43 -15.76
CA LYS A 218 4.06 12.44 -16.74
C LYS A 218 3.30 11.11 -16.77
N TRP A 219 4.00 9.99 -16.85
CA TRP A 219 3.41 8.65 -16.85
C TRP A 219 2.55 8.42 -15.60
N LEU A 220 3.04 8.82 -14.43
CA LEU A 220 2.30 8.71 -13.18
C LEU A 220 1.05 9.61 -13.18
N LEU A 221 1.16 10.83 -13.70
CA LEU A 221 0.01 11.72 -13.85
C LEU A 221 -1.04 11.14 -14.81
N ASP A 222 -0.60 10.57 -15.94
CA ASP A 222 -1.50 9.95 -16.94
C ASP A 222 -2.29 8.80 -16.31
N ARG A 223 -1.65 7.95 -15.48
CA ARG A 223 -2.36 6.92 -14.68
C ARG A 223 -3.40 7.53 -13.74
N TRP A 224 -3.10 8.66 -13.11
CA TRP A 224 -4.06 9.32 -12.21
C TRP A 224 -5.22 9.97 -12.96
N VAL A 225 -5.00 10.52 -14.15
CA VAL A 225 -6.07 11.00 -15.04
C VAL A 225 -6.95 9.83 -15.47
N GLU A 226 -6.35 8.68 -15.76
CA GLU A 226 -7.07 7.47 -16.09
C GLU A 226 -7.94 6.98 -14.92
N LYS A 227 -7.41 7.00 -13.68
CA LYS A 227 -8.17 6.70 -12.46
C LYS A 227 -9.33 7.66 -12.25
N GLU A 228 -9.12 8.95 -12.47
CA GLU A 228 -10.16 9.97 -12.36
C GLU A 228 -11.37 9.60 -13.24
N ASN A 229 -11.11 9.30 -14.52
CA ASN A 229 -12.17 8.93 -15.47
C ASN A 229 -12.85 7.61 -15.08
N MET A 230 -12.07 6.60 -14.64
CA MET A 230 -12.65 5.33 -14.18
C MET A 230 -13.54 5.51 -12.95
N LEU A 231 -13.14 6.35 -12.00
CA LEU A 231 -13.89 6.61 -10.78
C LEU A 231 -15.17 7.41 -11.08
N GLU A 232 -15.10 8.40 -11.98
CA GLU A 232 -16.29 9.14 -12.44
C GLU A 232 -17.35 8.17 -12.99
N VAL A 233 -16.97 7.35 -13.98
CA VAL A 233 -17.88 6.35 -14.58
C VAL A 233 -18.40 5.37 -13.54
N PHE A 234 -17.54 4.90 -12.62
CA PHE A 234 -17.98 3.98 -11.57
C PHE A 234 -18.94 4.63 -10.56
N TYR A 235 -18.77 5.91 -10.24
CA TYR A 235 -19.66 6.61 -9.31
C TYR A 235 -21.01 6.94 -9.95
N GLU A 236 -21.06 7.17 -11.26
CA GLU A 236 -22.30 7.39 -12.02
C GLU A 236 -23.05 6.07 -12.29
N THR A 237 -22.35 5.03 -12.73
CA THR A 237 -22.95 3.80 -13.27
C THR A 237 -22.91 2.60 -12.32
N GLY A 238 -22.02 2.61 -11.33
CA GLY A 238 -21.73 1.47 -10.45
C GLY A 238 -20.86 0.39 -11.10
N GLN A 239 -20.34 0.60 -12.31
CA GLN A 239 -19.50 -0.35 -13.04
C GLN A 239 -18.21 0.32 -13.52
N PHE A 240 -17.11 -0.44 -13.56
CA PHE A 240 -15.88 0.05 -14.18
C PHE A 240 -15.99 -0.03 -15.70
N PRO A 241 -15.35 0.89 -16.44
CA PRO A 241 -15.13 0.72 -17.87
C PRO A 241 -14.13 -0.44 -18.07
N LEU A 242 -14.65 -1.65 -18.21
CA LEU A 242 -13.84 -2.85 -18.45
C LEU A 242 -13.47 -2.90 -19.92
N ASP A 243 -12.18 -3.05 -20.21
CA ASP A 243 -11.70 -3.38 -21.55
C ASP A 243 -12.08 -4.84 -21.88
N GLU A 244 -12.17 -5.20 -23.17
CA GLU A 244 -12.55 -6.57 -23.60
C GLU A 244 -11.66 -7.67 -23.00
N ASN A 245 -10.41 -7.35 -22.64
CA ASN A 245 -9.43 -8.26 -22.05
C ASN A 245 -9.40 -8.25 -20.51
N SER A 246 -10.17 -7.37 -19.85
CA SER A 246 -10.17 -7.26 -18.39
C SER A 246 -10.97 -8.41 -17.75
N ASN A 247 -10.44 -8.97 -16.66
CA ASN A 247 -11.21 -9.95 -15.89
C ASN A 247 -12.44 -9.30 -15.26
N LEU A 248 -13.58 -10.00 -15.34
CA LEU A 248 -14.81 -9.59 -14.70
C LEU A 248 -14.64 -9.51 -13.17
N PRO A 249 -15.39 -8.62 -12.48
CA PRO A 249 -15.29 -8.49 -11.03
C PRO A 249 -15.59 -9.79 -10.31
N THR A 250 -14.61 -10.31 -9.57
CA THR A 250 -14.75 -11.51 -8.75
C THR A 250 -14.81 -11.14 -7.26
N PRO A 251 -15.57 -11.89 -6.44
CA PRO A 251 -15.56 -11.70 -5.01
C PRO A 251 -14.23 -12.17 -4.42
N VAL A 252 -13.63 -11.32 -3.58
CA VAL A 252 -12.48 -11.70 -2.75
C VAL A 252 -13.01 -12.55 -1.60
N VAL A 253 -12.75 -13.86 -1.63
CA VAL A 253 -13.25 -14.80 -0.61
C VAL A 253 -12.14 -15.12 0.38
N GLN A 254 -12.42 -14.92 1.66
CA GLN A 254 -11.53 -15.32 2.75
C GLN A 254 -11.74 -16.79 3.11
N ASP A 255 -10.69 -17.46 3.60
CA ASP A 255 -10.77 -18.83 4.11
C ASP A 255 -11.36 -18.84 5.54
N PRO A 256 -12.63 -19.28 5.73
CA PRO A 256 -13.29 -19.20 7.03
C PRO A 256 -12.61 -20.07 8.09
N MET A 257 -12.03 -21.21 7.71
CA MET A 257 -11.35 -22.11 8.63
C MET A 257 -10.04 -21.50 9.12
N ARG A 258 -9.27 -20.90 8.22
CA ARG A 258 -8.06 -20.14 8.61
C ARG A 258 -8.41 -19.00 9.56
N PHE A 259 -9.49 -18.25 9.29
CA PHE A 259 -9.96 -17.20 10.18
C PHE A 259 -10.32 -17.75 11.56
N LEU A 260 -11.10 -18.82 11.63
CA LEU A 260 -11.48 -19.46 12.89
C LEU A 260 -10.24 -19.88 13.70
N ILE A 261 -9.28 -20.57 13.08
CA ILE A 261 -8.05 -21.03 13.72
C ILE A 261 -7.25 -19.84 14.27
N LEU A 262 -7.06 -18.79 13.47
CA LEU A 262 -6.33 -17.59 13.92
C LEU A 262 -7.03 -16.90 15.09
N HIS A 263 -8.36 -16.77 15.04
CA HIS A 263 -9.11 -16.15 16.14
C HIS A 263 -9.00 -16.98 17.43
N LEU A 264 -9.15 -18.31 17.34
CA LEU A 264 -8.95 -19.21 18.48
C LEU A 264 -7.53 -19.12 19.04
N LEU A 265 -6.51 -19.08 18.17
CA LEU A 265 -5.12 -18.91 18.56
C LEU A 265 -4.90 -17.58 19.32
N PHE A 266 -5.42 -16.47 18.80
CA PHE A 266 -5.26 -15.17 19.45
C PHE A 266 -6.05 -15.08 20.76
N ILE A 267 -7.27 -15.60 20.83
CA ILE A 267 -8.05 -15.64 22.07
C ILE A 267 -7.33 -16.48 23.14
N ALA A 268 -6.86 -17.68 22.77
CA ALA A 268 -6.12 -18.55 23.68
C ALA A 268 -4.80 -17.89 24.13
N SER A 269 -4.08 -17.25 23.21
CA SER A 269 -2.86 -16.50 23.52
C SER A 269 -3.14 -15.34 24.47
N THR A 270 -4.17 -14.53 24.21
CA THR A 270 -4.56 -13.43 25.10
C THR A 270 -4.92 -13.94 26.50
N TYR A 271 -5.71 -15.01 26.59
CA TYR A 271 -6.04 -15.64 27.88
C TYR A 271 -4.79 -16.10 28.62
N PHE A 272 -3.87 -16.79 27.93
CA PHE A 272 -2.60 -17.23 28.50
C PHE A 272 -1.78 -16.05 29.06
N HIS A 273 -1.62 -14.97 28.29
CA HIS A 273 -0.88 -13.79 28.75
C HIS A 273 -1.55 -13.12 29.96
N ILE A 274 -2.89 -13.04 30.00
CA ILE A 274 -3.63 -12.53 31.16
C ILE A 274 -3.31 -13.36 32.41
N GLN A 275 -3.28 -14.69 32.30
CA GLN A 275 -2.94 -15.57 33.43
C GLN A 275 -1.49 -15.37 33.90
N VAL A 276 -0.55 -15.24 32.97
CA VAL A 276 0.86 -14.96 33.29
C VAL A 276 0.99 -13.61 34.02
N PHE A 277 0.33 -12.55 33.53
CA PHE A 277 0.36 -11.24 34.18
C PHE A 277 -0.30 -11.25 35.55
N ALA A 278 -1.43 -11.95 35.71
CA ALA A 278 -2.09 -12.11 37.01
C ALA A 278 -1.17 -12.83 38.01
N ALA A 279 -0.56 -13.95 37.60
CA ALA A 279 0.38 -14.69 38.43
C ALA A 279 1.60 -13.85 38.84
N ALA A 280 2.19 -13.11 37.89
CA ALA A 280 3.30 -12.20 38.17
C ALA A 280 2.89 -11.07 39.12
N TYR A 281 1.71 -10.49 38.92
CA TYR A 281 1.16 -9.46 39.82
C TYR A 281 0.99 -10.00 41.24
N HIS A 282 0.35 -11.17 41.40
CA HIS A 282 0.18 -11.81 42.71
C HIS A 282 1.51 -12.14 43.39
N TYR A 283 2.49 -12.65 42.65
CA TYR A 283 3.83 -12.92 43.17
C TYR A 283 4.55 -11.65 43.64
N CYS A 284 4.52 -10.58 42.83
CA CYS A 284 5.10 -9.29 43.21
C CYS A 284 4.40 -8.66 44.41
N SER A 285 3.06 -8.75 44.48
CA SER A 285 2.30 -8.27 45.64
C SER A 285 2.66 -9.05 46.91
N TYR A 286 2.87 -10.36 46.81
CA TYR A 286 3.29 -11.19 47.96
C TYR A 286 4.69 -10.84 48.47
N LEU A 287 5.60 -10.38 47.62
CA LEU A 287 6.97 -9.97 48.02
C LEU A 287 7.04 -8.56 48.64
N ILE A 288 5.99 -7.75 48.48
CA ILE A 288 5.92 -6.37 49.00
C ILE A 288 5.28 -6.33 50.41
N TYR A 289 4.60 -7.41 50.81
CA TYR A 289 4.06 -7.61 52.16
C TYR A 289 4.90 -8.62 52.95
#